data_AF-A0A0P8B2F6-F1
#
_entry.id   AF-A0A0P8B2F6-F1
#
_cell.length_a   1.000
_cell.length_b   1.000
_cell.length_c   1.000
_cell.angle_alpha   90.00
_cell.angle_beta   90.00
_cell.angle_gamma   90.00
#
_symmetry.space_group_name_H-M   'P 1'
#
loop_
_entity.id
_entity.type
_entity.pdbx_description
1 polymer ?
#
loop_
_entity_poly.entity_id
_entity_poly.type
_entity_poly.pdbx_seq_one_letter_code
_entity_poly.pdbx_strand_id
1 'polypeptide(L)'
;MRDHGEKGRERLMLDPEGFARRERLVAYETGNPLLMLNLELQQRFGLRAEEYQIFMLIVLSTLQRFARNPGPDDRWPDRTPLSPEATGSISRRRISETLVIPFETVRRTVADLLARGMIVERSRGCLSTSGGTLAVLGKEALPERMARRFLNVSNTMTRLGAAQPAETERKPASTRERVASYKGSEVERQVSR
;
A
#
# COMPACT_ATOMS: atom_id res chain seq x y z
N MET A 1 10.45 25.11 7.75
CA MET A 1 11.12 23.79 7.75
C MET A 1 11.12 23.25 9.17
N ARG A 2 10.21 22.33 9.48
CA ARG A 2 10.28 21.52 10.71
C ARG A 2 10.66 20.11 10.30
N ASP A 3 11.79 19.71 10.83
CA ASP A 3 12.34 18.38 10.89
C ASP A 3 11.33 17.46 11.60
N HIS A 4 10.55 16.70 10.83
CA HIS A 4 9.79 15.57 11.37
C HIS A 4 10.78 14.44 11.56
N GLY A 5 11.43 14.42 12.73
CA GLY A 5 12.38 13.39 13.12
C GLY A 5 11.85 12.00 12.82
N GLU A 6 12.52 11.32 11.88
CA GLU A 6 12.43 9.89 11.66
C GLU A 6 13.03 9.15 12.86
N LYS A 7 12.32 9.15 13.98
CA LYS A 7 12.58 8.21 15.07
C LYS A 7 11.86 6.90 14.75
N GLY A 8 12.63 5.92 14.27
CA GLY A 8 12.35 4.49 14.38
C GLY A 8 11.01 4.00 13.84
N ARG A 9 10.86 3.88 12.51
CA ARG A 9 9.81 3.03 11.94
C ARG A 9 10.27 1.58 12.04
N GLU A 10 9.83 0.86 13.07
CA GLU A 10 9.91 -0.60 13.12
C GLU A 10 9.13 -1.17 11.93
N ARG A 11 9.84 -1.49 10.85
CA ARG A 11 9.26 -2.03 9.62
C ARG A 11 8.97 -3.51 9.83
N LEU A 12 7.76 -3.99 9.59
CA LEU A 12 7.51 -5.44 9.60
C LEU A 12 8.18 -6.11 8.39
N MET A 13 8.82 -7.25 8.62
CA MET A 13 9.41 -8.13 7.62
C MET A 13 8.87 -9.56 7.80
N LEU A 14 8.82 -10.32 6.71
CA LEU A 14 8.53 -11.75 6.80
C LEU A 14 9.71 -12.46 7.46
N ASP A 15 9.42 -13.39 8.39
CA ASP A 15 10.38 -14.41 8.79
C ASP A 15 10.28 -15.56 7.77
N PRO A 16 11.28 -15.81 6.91
CA PRO A 16 11.17 -16.82 5.88
C PRO A 16 10.89 -18.23 6.42
N GLU A 17 11.54 -18.60 7.52
CA GLU A 17 11.35 -19.93 8.11
C GLU A 17 10.01 -20.04 8.84
N GLY A 18 9.67 -19.02 9.62
CA GLY A 18 8.37 -18.91 10.27
C GLY A 18 7.23 -18.92 9.28
N PHE A 19 7.32 -18.13 8.21
CA PHE A 19 6.33 -18.10 7.14
C PHE A 19 6.17 -19.46 6.49
N ALA A 20 7.26 -20.11 6.05
CA ALA A 20 7.21 -21.42 5.40
C ALA A 20 6.52 -22.47 6.29
N ARG A 21 6.77 -22.46 7.61
CA ARG A 21 6.13 -23.39 8.54
C ARG A 21 4.64 -23.11 8.78
N ARG A 22 4.12 -21.91 8.48
CA ARG A 22 2.72 -21.51 8.72
C ARG A 22 2.00 -21.06 7.43
N GLU A 23 2.57 -21.29 6.26
CA GLU A 23 2.13 -20.69 5.00
C GLU A 23 0.64 -20.89 4.73
N ARG A 24 0.11 -22.10 4.90
CA ARG A 24 -1.32 -22.38 4.71
C ARG A 24 -2.21 -21.55 5.63
N LEU A 25 -1.86 -21.47 6.91
CA LEU A 25 -2.60 -20.70 7.89
C LEU A 25 -2.56 -19.21 7.53
N VAL A 26 -1.38 -18.69 7.22
CA VAL A 26 -1.20 -17.30 6.78
C VAL A 26 -1.98 -17.00 5.49
N ALA A 27 -2.00 -17.94 4.54
CA ALA A 27 -2.75 -17.82 3.30
C ALA A 27 -4.26 -17.76 3.56
N TYR A 28 -4.80 -18.57 4.48
CA TYR A 28 -6.23 -18.48 4.85
C TYR A 28 -6.56 -17.17 5.59
N GLU A 29 -5.71 -16.77 6.53
CA GLU A 29 -5.86 -15.51 7.28
C GLU A 29 -5.78 -14.28 6.37
N THR A 30 -5.04 -14.36 5.27
CA THR A 30 -4.96 -13.29 4.27
C THR A 30 -6.10 -13.37 3.25
N GLY A 31 -6.37 -14.57 2.74
CA GLY A 31 -7.33 -14.81 1.66
C GLY A 31 -8.77 -14.56 2.07
N ASN A 32 -9.16 -14.93 3.30
CA ASN A 32 -10.53 -14.75 3.76
C ASN A 32 -10.95 -13.27 3.86
N PRO A 33 -10.17 -12.37 4.50
CA PRO A 33 -10.46 -10.94 4.48
C PRO A 33 -10.50 -10.36 3.06
N LEU A 34 -9.60 -10.79 2.17
CA LEU A 34 -9.59 -10.33 0.77
C LEU A 34 -10.88 -10.72 0.04
N LEU A 35 -11.32 -11.98 0.16
CA LEU A 35 -12.56 -12.45 -0.43
C LEU A 35 -13.77 -11.70 0.14
N MET A 36 -13.87 -11.61 1.47
CA MET A 36 -14.98 -10.94 2.13
C MET A 36 -15.07 -9.46 1.76
N LEU A 37 -13.94 -8.77 1.63
CA LEU A 37 -13.91 -7.38 1.17
C LEU A 37 -14.33 -7.26 -0.30
N ASN A 38 -13.91 -8.19 -1.15
CA ASN A 38 -14.30 -8.21 -2.55
C ASN A 38 -15.83 -8.38 -2.69
N LEU A 39 -16.42 -9.32 -1.95
CA LEU A 39 -17.87 -9.54 -1.93
C LEU A 39 -18.65 -8.33 -1.37
N GLU A 40 -18.17 -7.74 -0.28
CA GLU A 40 -18.77 -6.56 0.34
C GLU A 40 -18.79 -5.36 -0.63
N LEU A 41 -17.68 -5.14 -1.36
CA LEU A 41 -17.58 -4.08 -2.36
C LEU A 41 -18.45 -4.35 -3.60
N GLN A 42 -18.49 -5.60 -4.10
CA GLN A 42 -19.40 -5.99 -5.18
C GLN A 42 -20.85 -5.69 -4.85
N GLN A 43 -21.32 -6.12 -3.67
CA GLN A 43 -22.67 -5.87 -3.18
C GLN A 43 -22.94 -4.37 -3.05
N ARG A 44 -21.97 -3.61 -2.51
CA ARG A 44 -22.13 -2.17 -2.27
C ARG A 44 -22.31 -1.36 -3.55
N PHE A 45 -21.60 -1.74 -4.61
CA PHE A 45 -21.72 -1.10 -5.91
C PHE A 45 -22.81 -1.71 -6.78
N GLY A 46 -23.42 -2.83 -6.36
CA GLY A 46 -24.38 -3.57 -7.17
C GLY A 46 -23.73 -4.04 -8.47
N LEU A 47 -22.51 -4.57 -8.39
CA LEU A 47 -21.72 -5.03 -9.53
C LEU A 47 -21.52 -6.54 -9.45
N ARG A 48 -21.62 -7.20 -10.61
CA ARG A 48 -21.16 -8.57 -10.77
C ARG A 48 -19.63 -8.62 -10.66
N ALA A 49 -19.10 -9.81 -10.39
CA ALA A 49 -17.66 -10.02 -10.23
C ALA A 49 -16.83 -9.40 -11.37
N GLU A 50 -17.19 -9.65 -12.64
CA GLU A 50 -16.48 -9.10 -13.79
C GLU A 50 -16.54 -7.57 -13.86
N GLU A 51 -17.74 -7.00 -13.72
CA GLU A 51 -17.95 -5.54 -13.73
C GLU A 51 -17.16 -4.86 -12.61
N TYR A 52 -17.13 -5.50 -11.45
CA TYR A 52 -16.39 -5.02 -10.30
C TYR A 52 -14.88 -5.05 -10.53
N GLN A 53 -14.32 -6.09 -11.15
CA GLN A 53 -12.89 -6.13 -11.48
C GLN A 53 -12.50 -5.03 -12.47
N ILE A 54 -13.33 -4.79 -13.50
CA ILE A 54 -13.13 -3.67 -14.43
C ILE A 54 -13.20 -2.33 -13.69
N PHE A 55 -14.23 -2.13 -12.89
CA PHE A 55 -14.42 -0.92 -12.10
C PHE A 55 -13.24 -0.66 -11.15
N MET A 56 -12.80 -1.68 -10.42
CA MET A 56 -11.67 -1.59 -9.51
C MET A 56 -10.36 -1.26 -10.22
N LEU A 57 -10.12 -1.82 -11.40
CA LEU A 57 -8.93 -1.47 -12.17
C LEU A 57 -8.95 0.02 -12.60
N ILE A 58 -10.13 0.56 -12.94
CA ILE A 58 -10.30 1.99 -13.22
C ILE A 58 -10.02 2.83 -11.95
N VAL A 59 -10.54 2.44 -10.79
CA VAL A 59 -10.25 3.08 -9.49
C VAL A 59 -8.74 3.11 -9.22
N LEU A 60 -8.06 1.96 -9.37
CA LEU A 60 -6.64 1.80 -9.08
C LEU A 60 -5.73 2.57 -10.05
N SER A 61 -6.19 2.89 -11.26
CA SER A 61 -5.45 3.74 -12.20
C SER A 61 -5.13 5.13 -11.61
N THR A 62 -6.00 5.63 -10.74
CA THR A 62 -5.80 6.87 -9.98
C THR A 62 -4.70 6.72 -8.93
N LEU A 63 -4.67 5.61 -8.18
CA LEU A 63 -3.61 5.33 -7.22
C LEU A 63 -2.23 5.18 -7.88
N GLN A 64 -2.17 4.52 -9.05
CA GLN A 64 -0.92 4.37 -9.79
C GLN A 64 -0.34 5.70 -10.24
N ARG A 65 -1.18 6.68 -10.56
CA ARG A 65 -0.74 8.03 -10.90
C ARG A 65 -0.09 8.71 -9.70
N PHE A 66 -0.70 8.58 -8.51
CA PHE A 66 -0.14 9.11 -7.27
C PHE A 66 1.18 8.46 -6.87
N ALA A 67 1.28 7.14 -7.00
CA ALA A 67 2.53 6.43 -6.72
C ALA A 67 3.70 6.88 -7.61
N ARG A 68 3.42 7.33 -8.83
CA ARG A 68 4.44 7.80 -9.80
C ARG A 68 4.75 9.29 -9.66
N ASN A 69 3.78 10.09 -9.26
CA ASN A 69 3.91 11.53 -9.06
C ASN A 69 3.41 11.89 -7.67
N PRO A 70 4.23 11.71 -6.62
CA PRO A 70 3.91 12.21 -5.29
C PRO A 70 3.86 13.74 -5.36
N GLY A 71 2.67 14.28 -5.64
CA GLY A 71 2.43 15.71 -5.65
C GLY A 71 2.25 16.28 -4.24
N PRO A 72 2.48 17.59 -4.06
CA PRO A 72 2.72 18.21 -2.74
C PRO A 72 1.46 18.67 -2.00
N ASP A 73 0.25 18.35 -2.44
CA ASP A 73 -0.98 18.96 -1.92
C ASP A 73 -1.60 18.14 -0.78
N ASP A 74 -1.61 18.74 0.42
CA ASP A 74 -2.08 18.18 1.69
C ASP A 74 -3.57 17.75 1.68
N ARG A 75 -4.34 18.13 0.65
CA ARG A 75 -5.77 17.78 0.52
C ARG A 75 -6.03 16.42 -0.13
N TRP A 76 -5.00 15.79 -0.69
CA TRP A 76 -5.12 14.50 -1.37
C TRP A 76 -5.34 13.27 -0.45
N PRO A 77 -4.88 13.25 0.81
CA PRO A 77 -5.08 12.10 1.71
C PRO A 77 -6.49 11.95 2.26
N ASP A 78 -7.33 12.99 2.19
CA ASP A 78 -8.66 12.99 2.80
C ASP A 78 -9.78 12.58 1.82
N ARG A 79 -11.05 12.81 2.19
CA ARG A 79 -12.22 12.39 1.40
C ARG A 79 -12.63 13.41 0.33
N THR A 80 -11.91 14.52 0.19
CA THR A 80 -12.20 15.57 -0.76
C THR A 80 -12.11 15.02 -2.19
N PRO A 81 -13.14 15.23 -3.03
CA PRO A 81 -13.09 14.80 -4.42
C PRO A 81 -11.88 15.41 -5.14
N LEU A 82 -11.12 14.55 -5.81
CA LEU A 82 -9.97 14.96 -6.61
C LEU A 82 -10.42 15.73 -7.85
N SER A 83 -9.63 16.72 -8.26
CA SER A 83 -9.85 17.40 -9.53
C SER A 83 -9.67 16.42 -10.71
N PRO A 84 -10.30 16.68 -11.87
CA PRO A 84 -10.09 15.88 -13.07
C PRO A 84 -8.60 15.77 -13.44
N GLU A 85 -7.81 16.82 -13.23
CA GLU A 85 -6.38 16.83 -13.52
C GLU A 85 -5.58 15.93 -12.59
N ALA A 86 -6.06 15.61 -11.38
CA ALA A 86 -5.34 14.80 -10.39
C ALA A 86 -5.67 13.29 -10.48
N THR A 87 -6.89 12.96 -10.87
CA THR A 87 -7.35 11.57 -11.10
C THR A 87 -6.60 10.83 -12.22
N GLY A 88 -6.36 9.54 -12.05
CA GLY A 88 -5.78 8.69 -13.08
C GLY A 88 -6.82 8.26 -14.12
N SER A 89 -6.33 7.72 -15.23
CA SER A 89 -7.18 7.17 -16.27
C SER A 89 -6.56 5.96 -16.95
N ILE A 90 -7.42 5.13 -17.55
CA ILE A 90 -7.02 3.88 -18.20
C ILE A 90 -7.84 3.65 -19.47
N SER A 91 -7.23 3.09 -20.52
CA SER A 91 -7.94 2.77 -21.77
C SER A 91 -8.60 1.39 -21.70
N ARG A 92 -9.68 1.20 -22.48
CA ARG A 92 -10.36 -0.12 -22.63
C ARG A 92 -9.41 -1.23 -23.06
N ARG A 93 -8.47 -0.92 -23.95
CA ARG A 93 -7.44 -1.85 -24.40
C ARG A 93 -6.55 -2.29 -23.23
N ARG A 94 -6.09 -1.33 -22.41
CA ARG A 94 -5.26 -1.66 -21.24
C ARG A 94 -6.02 -2.48 -20.21
N ILE A 95 -7.33 -2.26 -20.04
CA ILE A 95 -8.18 -3.09 -19.18
C ILE A 95 -8.23 -4.53 -19.70
N SER A 96 -8.51 -4.71 -21.00
CA SER A 96 -8.55 -6.04 -21.65
C SER A 96 -7.23 -6.79 -21.49
N GLU A 97 -6.11 -6.13 -21.73
CA GLU A 97 -4.76 -6.70 -21.56
C GLU A 97 -4.47 -7.06 -20.10
N THR A 98 -4.87 -6.21 -19.15
CA THR A 98 -4.54 -6.41 -17.72
C THR A 98 -5.37 -7.51 -17.08
N LEU A 99 -6.67 -7.57 -17.40
CA LEU A 99 -7.58 -8.57 -16.85
C LEU A 99 -7.60 -9.87 -17.68
N VAL A 100 -6.93 -9.88 -18.83
CA VAL A 100 -6.90 -11.01 -19.76
C VAL A 100 -8.32 -11.44 -20.17
N ILE A 101 -9.15 -10.45 -20.50
CA ILE A 101 -10.55 -10.65 -20.96
C ILE A 101 -10.77 -10.03 -22.34
N PRO A 102 -11.74 -10.54 -23.13
CA PRO A 102 -11.99 -10.02 -24.47
C PRO A 102 -12.30 -8.52 -24.50
N PHE A 103 -11.78 -7.83 -25.50
CA PHE A 103 -12.01 -6.38 -25.67
C PHE A 103 -13.51 -6.04 -25.77
N GLU A 104 -14.29 -6.88 -26.46
CA GLU A 104 -15.73 -6.67 -26.61
C GLU A 104 -16.47 -6.79 -25.27
N THR A 105 -16.03 -7.68 -24.38
CA THR A 105 -16.53 -7.76 -23.00
C THR A 105 -16.28 -6.45 -22.27
N VAL A 106 -15.03 -5.96 -22.30
CA VAL A 106 -14.68 -4.66 -21.70
C VAL A 106 -15.54 -3.54 -22.28
N ARG A 107 -15.73 -3.50 -23.61
CA ARG A 107 -16.51 -2.46 -24.28
C ARG A 107 -17.95 -2.43 -23.77
N ARG A 108 -18.61 -3.59 -23.67
CA ARG A 108 -19.99 -3.71 -23.18
C ARG A 108 -20.10 -3.30 -21.71
N THR A 109 -19.26 -3.88 -20.85
CA THR A 109 -19.27 -3.56 -19.43
C THR A 109 -18.99 -2.08 -19.16
N VAL A 110 -18.06 -1.47 -19.89
CA VAL A 110 -17.77 -0.04 -19.77
C VAL A 110 -18.95 0.82 -20.22
N ALA A 111 -19.67 0.43 -21.29
CA ALA A 111 -20.87 1.13 -21.71
C ALA A 111 -21.94 1.13 -20.61
N ASP A 112 -22.14 0.00 -19.93
CA ASP A 112 -23.08 -0.13 -18.83
C ASP A 112 -22.64 0.70 -17.61
N LEU A 113 -21.35 0.68 -17.26
CA LEU A 113 -20.81 1.50 -16.16
C LEU A 113 -20.91 3.01 -16.44
N LEU A 114 -20.72 3.44 -17.70
CA LEU A 114 -20.93 4.82 -18.14
C LEU A 114 -22.40 5.21 -18.02
N ALA A 115 -23.32 4.35 -18.49
CA ALA A 115 -24.76 4.59 -18.41
C ALA A 115 -25.25 4.73 -16.95
N ARG A 116 -24.62 4.00 -16.02
CA ARG A 116 -24.87 4.08 -14.57
C ARG A 116 -24.20 5.28 -13.88
N GLY A 117 -23.41 6.08 -14.60
CA GLY A 117 -22.69 7.23 -14.05
C GLY A 117 -21.57 6.87 -13.06
N MET A 118 -21.11 5.62 -13.05
CA MET A 118 -20.08 5.14 -12.10
C MET A 118 -18.68 5.53 -12.55
N ILE A 119 -18.50 5.65 -13.87
CA ILE A 119 -17.26 6.09 -14.51
C ILE A 119 -17.56 7.21 -15.49
N VAL A 120 -16.51 7.93 -15.87
CA VAL A 120 -16.55 8.98 -16.88
C VAL A 120 -15.49 8.72 -17.94
N GLU A 121 -15.84 9.04 -19.19
CA GLU A 121 -14.89 9.03 -20.30
C GLU A 121 -14.26 10.42 -20.44
N ARG A 122 -12.95 10.44 -20.68
CA ARG A 122 -12.13 11.65 -20.81
C ARG A 122 -11.59 11.78 -22.22
N SER A 123 -10.76 12.79 -22.43
CA SER A 123 -10.02 12.96 -23.68
C SER A 123 -9.30 11.67 -24.09
N ARG A 124 -9.35 11.38 -25.39
CA ARG A 124 -8.74 10.18 -26.02
C ARG A 124 -9.36 8.83 -25.59
N GLY A 125 -10.57 8.85 -25.04
CA GLY A 125 -11.32 7.63 -24.70
C GLY A 125 -10.81 6.87 -23.49
N CYS A 126 -10.07 7.55 -22.61
CA CYS A 126 -9.62 7.01 -21.33
C CYS A 126 -10.71 7.14 -20.27
N LEU A 127 -10.82 6.12 -19.42
CA LEU A 127 -11.84 6.00 -18.40
C LEU A 127 -11.28 6.41 -17.03
N SER A 128 -12.10 7.05 -16.23
CA SER A 128 -11.80 7.39 -14.83
C SER A 128 -13.05 7.20 -13.98
N THR A 129 -12.89 7.08 -12.67
CA THR A 129 -14.05 7.02 -11.77
C THR A 129 -14.74 8.36 -11.67
N SER A 130 -16.05 8.35 -11.49
CA SER A 130 -16.79 9.54 -11.08
C SER A 130 -16.29 10.04 -9.71
N GLY A 131 -16.28 11.36 -9.53
CA GLY A 131 -15.90 11.99 -8.26
C GLY A 131 -16.78 11.51 -7.10
N GLY A 132 -16.21 11.44 -5.89
CA GLY A 132 -16.97 11.07 -4.68
C GLY A 132 -17.04 9.57 -4.37
N THR A 133 -16.39 8.70 -5.16
CA THR A 133 -16.33 7.25 -4.88
C THR A 133 -15.85 6.94 -3.44
N LEU A 134 -14.76 7.57 -2.99
CA LEU A 134 -14.27 7.42 -1.61
C LEU A 134 -15.25 8.00 -0.56
N ALA A 135 -15.94 9.09 -0.87
CA ALA A 135 -16.93 9.67 0.02
C ALA A 135 -18.13 8.72 0.22
N VAL A 136 -18.57 8.03 -0.84
CA VAL A 136 -19.62 6.98 -0.74
C VAL A 136 -19.16 5.84 0.17
N LEU A 137 -17.95 5.33 -0.03
CA LEU A 137 -17.40 4.26 0.83
C LEU A 137 -17.20 4.72 2.28
N GLY A 138 -16.86 6.00 2.47
CA GLY A 138 -16.62 6.59 3.78
C GLY A 138 -17.86 6.75 4.66
N LYS A 139 -19.07 6.81 4.08
CA LYS A 139 -20.34 6.94 4.84
C LYS A 139 -20.58 5.78 5.80
N GLU A 140 -20.12 4.59 5.42
CA GLU A 140 -20.26 3.38 6.22
C GLU A 140 -18.95 2.98 6.89
N ALA A 141 -17.93 3.85 6.94
CA ALA A 141 -16.61 3.52 7.49
C ALA A 141 -15.93 2.29 6.84
N LEU A 142 -16.24 1.98 5.57
CA LEU A 142 -15.65 0.82 4.89
C LEU A 142 -14.12 0.89 4.81
N PRO A 143 -13.48 2.03 4.46
CA PRO A 143 -12.01 2.12 4.45
C PRO A 143 -11.39 1.85 5.83
N GLU A 144 -12.05 2.28 6.91
CA GLU A 144 -11.57 2.01 8.27
C GLU A 144 -11.71 0.53 8.63
N ARG A 145 -12.85 -0.10 8.31
CA ARG A 145 -13.03 -1.55 8.50
C ARG A 145 -11.97 -2.34 7.73
N MET A 146 -11.68 -1.94 6.49
CA MET A 146 -10.61 -2.52 5.68
C MET A 146 -9.26 -2.42 6.38
N ALA A 147 -8.89 -1.22 6.82
CA ALA A 147 -7.63 -1.00 7.54
C ALA A 147 -7.52 -1.87 8.79
N ARG A 148 -8.59 -1.96 9.60
CA ARG A 148 -8.64 -2.82 10.80
C ARG A 148 -8.48 -4.31 10.45
N ARG A 149 -9.11 -4.79 9.36
CA ARG A 149 -8.94 -6.18 8.91
C ARG A 149 -7.48 -6.46 8.53
N PHE A 150 -6.83 -5.56 7.78
CA PHE A 150 -5.41 -5.73 7.43
C PHE A 150 -4.49 -5.69 8.65
N LEU A 151 -4.75 -4.81 9.63
CA LEU A 151 -4.00 -4.80 10.89
C LEU A 151 -4.14 -6.12 11.64
N ASN A 152 -5.33 -6.72 11.67
CA ASN A 152 -5.54 -8.03 12.29
C ASN A 152 -4.75 -9.15 11.59
N VAL A 153 -4.63 -9.10 10.26
CA VAL A 153 -3.78 -10.03 9.51
C VAL A 153 -2.31 -9.86 9.92
N SER A 154 -1.80 -8.61 9.93
CA SER A 154 -0.42 -8.34 10.35
C SER A 154 -0.14 -8.81 11.77
N ASN A 155 -1.03 -8.51 12.72
CA ASN A 155 -0.91 -8.95 14.11
C ASN A 155 -0.92 -10.48 14.24
N THR A 156 -1.74 -11.16 13.43
CA THR A 156 -1.80 -12.63 13.42
C THR A 156 -0.53 -13.22 12.85
N MET A 157 0.01 -12.66 11.76
CA MET A 157 1.30 -13.08 11.21
C MET A 157 2.43 -12.92 12.25
N THR A 158 2.46 -11.82 12.99
CA THR A 158 3.45 -11.63 14.07
C THR A 158 3.27 -12.65 15.20
N ARG A 159 2.04 -12.87 15.67
CA ARG A 159 1.75 -13.85 16.73
C ARG A 159 2.14 -15.28 16.33
N LEU A 160 1.98 -15.63 15.06
CA LEU A 160 2.34 -16.95 14.52
C LEU A 160 3.84 -17.10 14.26
N GLY A 161 4.62 -16.02 14.38
CA GLY A 161 6.03 -15.99 14.01
C GLY A 161 6.27 -15.98 12.50
N ALA A 162 5.28 -15.61 11.68
CA ALA A 162 5.44 -15.46 10.23
C ALA A 162 5.93 -14.07 9.82
N ALA A 163 5.84 -13.09 10.72
CA ALA A 163 6.37 -11.74 10.54
C ALA A 163 7.04 -11.24 11.82
N GLN A 164 8.06 -10.40 11.67
CA GLN A 164 8.80 -9.81 12.78
C GLN A 164 9.16 -8.35 12.48
N PRO A 165 9.37 -7.51 13.50
CA PRO A 165 9.99 -6.19 13.30
C PRO A 165 11.36 -6.36 12.66
N ALA A 166 11.69 -5.50 11.69
CA ALA A 166 13.04 -5.37 11.17
C ALA A 166 13.95 -4.96 12.33
N GLU A 167 15.01 -5.72 12.57
CA GLU A 167 16.06 -5.27 13.47
C GLU A 167 16.56 -3.92 12.93
N THR A 168 16.43 -2.88 13.75
CA THR A 168 17.05 -1.60 13.41
C THR A 168 18.54 -1.87 13.43
N GLU A 169 19.25 -1.68 12.31
CA GLU A 169 20.71 -1.72 12.28
C GLU A 169 21.23 -0.83 13.42
N ARG A 170 21.60 -1.45 14.55
CA ARG A 170 22.42 -0.78 15.55
C ARG A 170 23.76 -0.61 14.87
N LYS A 171 23.99 0.58 14.31
CA LYS A 171 25.33 1.04 13.95
C LYS A 171 26.26 0.60 15.08
N PRO A 172 27.28 -0.25 14.85
CA PRO A 172 28.23 -0.54 15.90
C PRO A 172 28.83 0.80 16.30
N ALA A 173 28.74 1.14 17.60
CA ALA A 173 29.44 2.28 18.15
C ALA A 173 30.88 2.18 17.66
N SER A 174 31.30 3.19 16.91
CA SER A 174 32.61 3.20 16.29
C SER A 174 33.64 2.96 17.39
N THR A 175 34.53 2.01 17.13
CA THR A 175 35.75 1.77 17.91
C THR A 175 36.60 3.05 17.87
N ARG A 176 36.27 4.02 18.71
CA ARG A 176 37.01 5.28 18.82
C ARG A 176 37.18 5.69 20.28
N GLU A 177 37.46 4.72 21.13
CA GLU A 177 37.88 4.98 22.51
C GLU A 177 38.70 3.79 23.04
N ARG A 178 39.86 3.53 22.43
CA ARG A 178 40.90 2.65 23.03
C ARG A 178 42.33 2.91 22.58
N VAL A 179 42.64 4.08 22.02
CA VAL A 179 44.03 4.44 21.64
C VAL A 179 44.56 5.67 22.40
N ALA A 180 43.75 6.33 23.24
CA ALA A 180 44.19 7.48 24.03
C ALA A 180 44.73 7.14 25.44
N SER A 181 44.97 5.86 25.75
CA SER A 181 45.45 5.44 27.09
C SER A 181 46.82 4.75 27.09
N TYR A 182 47.57 4.74 25.97
CA TYR A 182 48.85 4.00 25.88
C TYR A 182 50.04 4.82 25.35
N LYS A 183 49.98 6.16 25.40
CA LYS A 183 51.11 7.04 25.04
C LYS A 183 51.43 8.09 26.11
N GLY A 184 51.39 7.69 27.39
CA GLY A 184 51.69 8.56 28.52
C GLY A 184 52.57 7.96 29.62
N SER A 185 53.26 6.84 29.38
CA SER A 185 54.00 6.14 30.46
C SER A 185 55.33 5.50 30.04
N GLU A 186 56.06 6.07 29.08
CA GLU A 186 57.40 5.57 28.70
C GLU A 186 58.49 6.65 28.54
N VAL A 187 58.33 7.81 29.16
CA VAL A 187 59.43 8.80 29.26
C VAL A 187 59.57 9.27 30.70
N GLU A 188 59.87 8.35 31.61
CA GLU A 188 60.46 8.65 32.92
C GLU A 188 60.86 7.33 33.60
N ARG A 189 62.04 6.81 33.25
CA ARG A 189 62.92 5.94 34.07
C ARG A 189 63.99 5.29 33.19
N GLN A 190 65.06 6.02 32.92
CA GLN A 190 66.43 5.47 32.83
C GLN A 190 67.45 6.61 32.73
N VAL A 191 67.62 7.33 33.85
CA VAL A 191 68.91 7.94 34.22
C VAL A 191 69.13 7.58 35.68
N SER A 192 69.75 6.43 35.91
CA SER A 192 70.54 6.16 37.12
C SER A 192 71.23 4.80 37.00
N ARG A 193 72.56 4.89 37.06
CA ARG A 193 73.61 3.85 37.15
C ARG A 193 74.10 3.27 35.84
#